data_AF-A0A969ALG3-F1
#
_entry.id   AF-A0A969ALG3-F1
#
_cell.length_a   1.000
_cell.length_b   1.000
_cell.length_c   1.000
_cell.angle_alpha   90.00
_cell.angle_beta   90.00
_cell.angle_gamma   90.00
#
_symmetry.space_group_name_H-M   'P 1'
#
loop_
_entity.id
_entity.type
_entity.pdbx_description
1 polymer ?
#
loop_
_entity_poly.entity_id
_entity_poly.type
_entity_poly.pdbx_seq_one_letter_code
_entity_poly.pdbx_strand_id
1 'polypeptide(L)'
;MPSRVEEEEITPANWKIFVDQSTGVIGRDGYDGVELLRRAGDKKGTFYAAEDIVERIYTTQPEALLDAYDSQARGNLAQAIGEFRAVADSKEVSEVYRLEAYYMTGICYLQMNNRANAMAHFGKWPGQNSQYTPEVFRIMAEIHTEQKAFDKARAPTSRSVRCPTSPSSGS
;
A
#
# COMPACT_ATOMS: atom_id res chain seq x y z
N MET A 1 22.62 -41.96 -19.58
CA MET A 1 22.67 -40.54 -19.98
C MET A 1 21.69 -39.79 -19.09
N PRO A 2 22.15 -38.95 -18.14
CA PRO A 2 21.23 -38.17 -17.33
C PRO A 2 20.59 -37.06 -18.18
N SER A 3 19.28 -36.97 -18.09
CA SER A 3 18.42 -35.99 -18.77
C SER A 3 18.82 -34.57 -18.40
N ARG A 4 18.88 -33.69 -19.41
CA ARG A 4 19.07 -32.25 -19.24
C ARG A 4 17.91 -31.72 -18.39
N VAL A 5 18.20 -31.25 -17.18
CA VAL A 5 17.22 -30.55 -16.35
C VAL A 5 16.93 -29.25 -17.08
N GLU A 6 15.68 -29.05 -17.50
CA GLU A 6 15.24 -27.78 -18.06
C GLU A 6 15.28 -26.75 -16.93
N GLU A 7 16.09 -25.70 -17.11
CA GLU A 7 16.21 -24.59 -16.16
C GLU A 7 14.91 -23.78 -16.21
N GLU A 8 14.01 -24.06 -15.26
CA GLU A 8 12.74 -23.34 -15.13
C GLU A 8 12.96 -22.02 -14.37
N GLU A 9 12.52 -20.89 -14.96
CA GLU A 9 12.66 -19.58 -14.35
C GLU A 9 11.77 -19.47 -13.09
N ILE A 10 12.35 -19.01 -11.98
CA ILE A 10 11.61 -18.83 -10.73
C ILE A 10 10.76 -17.56 -10.83
N THR A 11 9.45 -17.74 -10.73
CA THR A 11 8.41 -16.71 -10.78
C THR A 11 7.66 -16.63 -9.44
N PRO A 12 6.94 -15.52 -9.16
CA PRO A 12 6.08 -15.42 -7.98
C PRO A 12 4.98 -16.50 -7.88
N ALA A 13 4.69 -17.22 -8.97
CA ALA A 13 3.69 -18.28 -8.99
C ALA A 13 4.25 -19.68 -8.65
N ASN A 14 5.55 -19.92 -8.87
CA ASN A 14 6.17 -21.25 -8.71
C ASN A 14 7.23 -21.31 -7.58
N TRP A 15 7.61 -20.18 -6.98
CA TRP A 15 8.67 -20.13 -5.95
C TRP A 15 8.41 -21.02 -4.74
N LYS A 16 7.14 -21.18 -4.32
CA LYS A 16 6.78 -22.00 -3.15
C LYS A 16 7.03 -23.49 -3.40
N ILE A 17 6.80 -23.95 -4.63
CA ILE A 17 7.12 -25.31 -5.08
C ILE A 17 8.64 -25.50 -5.11
N PHE A 18 9.38 -24.48 -5.53
CA PHE A 18 10.83 -24.51 -5.60
C PHE A 18 11.49 -24.54 -4.21
N VAL A 19 10.95 -23.79 -3.25
CA VAL A 19 11.38 -23.83 -1.83
C VAL A 19 11.11 -25.20 -1.23
N ASP A 20 9.90 -25.73 -1.38
CA ASP A 20 9.49 -27.06 -0.86
C ASP A 20 10.29 -28.23 -1.49
N GLN A 21 10.74 -28.08 -2.74
CA GLN A 21 11.54 -29.10 -3.46
C GLN A 21 13.05 -28.92 -3.31
N SER A 22 13.51 -27.76 -2.84
CA SER A 22 14.93 -27.52 -2.61
C SER A 22 15.38 -28.22 -1.32
N THR A 23 16.30 -29.17 -1.43
CA THR A 23 16.89 -29.88 -0.28
C THR A 23 17.91 -29.03 0.50
N GLY A 24 17.78 -27.69 0.47
CA GLY A 24 18.59 -26.76 1.24
C GLY A 24 19.99 -26.45 0.67
N VAL A 25 20.32 -26.85 -0.56
CA VAL A 25 21.59 -26.47 -1.22
C VAL A 25 21.33 -26.04 -2.66
N ILE A 26 21.27 -24.73 -2.89
CA ILE A 26 21.21 -24.17 -4.24
C ILE A 26 22.64 -24.03 -4.75
N GLY A 27 23.01 -24.89 -5.70
CA GLY A 27 24.28 -24.82 -6.43
C GLY A 27 24.37 -23.52 -7.22
N ARG A 28 25.53 -22.87 -7.16
CA ARG A 28 25.77 -21.53 -7.69
C ARG A 28 26.13 -21.49 -9.17
N ASP A 29 25.68 -22.45 -9.97
CA ASP A 29 25.85 -22.37 -11.42
C ASP A 29 24.72 -21.49 -11.97
N GLY A 30 25.06 -20.27 -12.42
CA GLY A 30 24.11 -19.31 -13.02
C GLY A 30 23.96 -17.95 -12.33
N TYR A 31 24.58 -17.74 -11.16
CA TYR A 31 24.40 -16.51 -10.36
C TYR A 31 25.61 -15.56 -10.35
N ASP A 32 26.49 -15.62 -11.36
CA ASP A 32 27.71 -14.80 -11.44
C ASP A 32 27.45 -13.29 -11.58
N GLY A 33 26.20 -12.88 -11.85
CA GLY A 33 25.80 -11.47 -11.99
C GLY A 33 25.04 -10.87 -10.80
N VAL A 34 24.73 -11.64 -9.75
CA VAL A 34 23.96 -11.13 -8.61
C VAL A 34 24.91 -10.75 -7.47
N GLU A 35 25.38 -9.50 -7.47
CA GLU A 35 26.05 -8.89 -6.32
C GLU A 35 25.03 -8.60 -5.21
N LEU A 36 24.60 -9.64 -4.49
CA LEU A 36 23.98 -9.42 -3.19
C LEU A 36 25.03 -8.79 -2.27
N LEU A 37 24.74 -7.57 -1.82
CA LEU A 37 25.56 -6.71 -0.98
C LEU A 37 26.24 -7.50 0.14
N ARG A 38 27.54 -7.74 -0.05
CA ARG A 38 28.42 -8.44 0.89
C ARG A 38 28.65 -7.57 2.11
N ARG A 39 28.49 -8.07 3.35
CA ARG A 39 28.97 -7.31 4.52
C ARG A 39 30.50 -7.27 4.49
N ALA A 40 31.07 -6.15 4.94
CA ALA A 40 32.50 -6.06 5.21
C ALA A 40 32.88 -7.10 6.29
N GLY A 41 33.53 -8.19 5.87
CA GLY A 41 33.97 -9.29 6.75
C GLY A 41 33.50 -10.69 6.36
N ASP A 42 32.56 -10.84 5.41
CA ASP A 42 32.05 -12.17 5.05
C ASP A 42 33.05 -12.98 4.21
N LYS A 43 33.36 -14.20 4.69
CA LYS A 43 34.18 -15.18 3.97
C LYS A 43 33.44 -15.65 2.70
N LYS A 44 34.21 -15.99 1.66
CA LYS A 44 33.67 -16.55 0.42
C LYS A 44 32.99 -17.89 0.79
N GLY A 45 31.68 -18.04 0.56
CA GLY A 45 30.93 -19.27 0.84
C GLY A 45 30.02 -19.27 2.07
N THR A 46 29.61 -18.10 2.59
CA THR A 46 28.50 -18.04 3.54
C THR A 46 27.18 -18.32 2.82
N PHE A 47 26.50 -19.40 3.19
CA PHE A 47 25.17 -19.77 2.68
C PHE A 47 24.11 -19.16 3.58
N TYR A 48 23.11 -18.52 3.00
CA TYR A 48 21.88 -18.11 3.71
C TYR A 48 20.76 -19.03 3.25
N ALA A 49 19.85 -19.41 4.16
CA ALA A 49 18.66 -20.13 3.73
C ALA A 49 17.87 -19.25 2.75
N ALA A 50 17.19 -19.86 1.77
CA ALA A 50 16.29 -19.10 0.88
C ALA A 50 15.25 -18.32 1.69
N GLU A 51 14.80 -18.92 2.80
CA GLU A 51 13.97 -18.27 3.82
C GLU A 51 14.63 -17.02 4.41
N ASP A 52 15.92 -17.04 4.76
CA ASP A 52 16.63 -15.88 5.33
C ASP A 52 16.80 -14.74 4.32
N ILE A 53 16.96 -15.06 3.03
CA ILE A 53 17.08 -14.05 1.96
C ILE A 53 15.71 -13.41 1.71
N VAL A 54 14.65 -14.22 1.68
CA VAL A 54 13.27 -13.74 1.55
C VAL A 54 12.88 -12.94 2.79
N GLU A 55 13.17 -13.42 3.99
CA GLU A 55 12.94 -12.67 5.22
C GLU A 55 13.69 -11.34 5.13
N ARG A 56 14.96 -11.31 4.76
CA ARG A 56 15.74 -10.05 4.72
C ARG A 56 15.29 -9.05 3.64
N ILE A 57 14.87 -9.52 2.46
CA ILE A 57 14.33 -8.69 1.37
C ILE A 57 12.91 -8.18 1.67
N TYR A 58 12.10 -8.96 2.39
CA TYR A 58 10.69 -8.66 2.64
C TYR A 58 10.36 -8.19 4.07
N THR A 59 11.30 -8.24 5.03
CA THR A 59 11.07 -7.84 6.44
C THR A 59 11.85 -6.61 6.89
N THR A 60 12.90 -6.21 6.18
CA THR A 60 13.57 -4.96 6.52
C THR A 60 12.76 -3.82 5.93
N GLN A 61 11.91 -3.22 6.77
CA GLN A 61 11.17 -2.03 6.42
C GLN A 61 12.16 -0.96 5.92
N PRO A 62 11.96 -0.36 4.73
CA PRO A 62 12.89 0.63 4.22
C PRO A 62 12.90 1.84 5.16
N GLU A 63 14.09 2.38 5.44
CA GLU A 63 14.25 3.56 6.32
C GLU A 63 13.36 4.72 5.88
N ALA A 64 13.22 4.93 4.57
CA ALA A 64 12.34 5.95 4.01
C ALA A 64 10.85 5.78 4.41
N LEU A 65 10.39 4.55 4.68
CA LEU A 65 9.04 4.31 5.17
C LEU A 65 8.92 4.63 6.66
N LEU A 66 9.96 4.38 7.47
CA LEU A 66 10.02 4.80 8.86
C LEU A 66 10.00 6.33 8.98
N ASP A 67 10.77 7.04 8.14
CA ASP A 67 10.76 8.49 8.08
C ASP A 67 9.35 9.04 7.76
N ALA A 68 8.65 8.41 6.81
CA ALA A 68 7.28 8.76 6.46
C ALA A 68 6.29 8.59 7.63
N TYR A 69 6.42 7.50 8.39
CA TYR A 69 5.65 7.28 9.61
C TYR A 69 5.95 8.33 10.68
N ASP A 70 7.22 8.68 10.86
CA ASP A 70 7.65 9.71 11.81
C ASP A 70 7.05 11.09 11.46
N SER A 71 7.09 11.48 10.19
CA SER A 71 6.44 12.69 9.69
C SER A 71 4.94 12.68 9.93
N GLN A 72 4.28 11.54 9.67
CA GLN A 72 2.84 11.38 9.92
C GLN A 72 2.50 11.52 11.40
N ALA A 73 3.26 10.86 12.28
CA ALA A 73 3.06 10.88 13.73
C ALA A 73 3.25 12.30 14.32
N ARG A 74 4.12 13.11 13.73
CA ARG A 74 4.30 14.53 14.08
C ARG A 74 3.22 15.46 13.54
N GLY A 75 2.27 14.92 12.76
CA GLY A 75 1.20 15.70 12.11
C GLY A 75 1.66 16.44 10.84
N ASN A 76 2.88 16.20 10.36
CA ASN A 76 3.41 16.78 9.12
C ASN A 76 2.88 16.03 7.90
N LEU A 77 1.56 15.99 7.73
CA LEU A 77 0.87 15.13 6.76
C LEU A 77 1.30 15.40 5.30
N ALA A 78 1.59 16.64 4.94
CA ALA A 78 2.05 16.98 3.59
C ALA A 78 3.45 16.42 3.30
N GLN A 79 4.34 16.43 4.29
CA GLN A 79 5.67 15.84 4.19
C GLN A 79 5.57 14.31 4.12
N ALA A 80 4.78 13.72 5.03
CA ALA A 80 4.54 12.27 5.06
C ALA A 80 4.01 11.75 3.73
N ILE A 81 3.08 12.47 3.08
CA ILE A 81 2.58 12.12 1.73
C ILE A 81 3.72 12.10 0.70
N GLY A 82 4.64 13.06 0.76
CA GLY A 82 5.81 13.09 -0.13
C GLY A 82 6.72 11.88 0.07
N GLU A 83 7.01 11.55 1.33
CA GLU A 83 7.87 10.44 1.72
C GLU A 83 7.24 9.08 1.38
N PHE A 84 5.97 8.86 1.71
CA PHE A 84 5.24 7.65 1.31
C PHE A 84 5.17 7.48 -0.21
N ARG A 85 4.98 8.57 -0.97
CA ARG A 85 4.99 8.49 -2.44
C ARG A 85 6.35 8.08 -3.00
N ALA A 86 7.44 8.63 -2.45
CA ALA A 86 8.78 8.23 -2.84
C ALA A 86 9.00 6.72 -2.64
N VAL A 87 8.49 6.15 -1.54
CA VAL A 87 8.53 4.71 -1.30
C VAL A 87 7.65 3.95 -2.29
N ALA A 88 6.41 4.39 -2.53
CA ALA A 88 5.47 3.72 -3.45
C ALA A 88 5.96 3.70 -4.91
N ASP A 89 6.68 4.74 -5.34
CA ASP A 89 7.21 4.87 -6.70
C ASP A 89 8.58 4.20 -6.88
N SER A 90 9.28 3.87 -5.80
CA SER A 90 10.58 3.19 -5.87
C SER A 90 10.45 1.78 -6.41
N LYS A 91 11.29 1.42 -7.38
CA LYS A 91 11.40 0.05 -7.91
C LYS A 91 12.30 -0.86 -7.06
N GLU A 92 13.08 -0.27 -6.16
CA GLU A 92 14.03 -0.96 -5.30
C GLU A 92 13.35 -1.49 -4.02
N VAL A 93 12.17 -0.97 -3.70
CA VAL A 93 11.38 -1.35 -2.54
C VAL A 93 10.45 -2.53 -2.91
N SER A 94 10.30 -3.48 -1.98
CA SER A 94 9.41 -4.62 -2.17
C SER A 94 7.95 -4.18 -2.42
N GLU A 95 7.22 -4.95 -3.21
CA GLU A 95 5.82 -4.63 -3.55
C GLU A 95 4.94 -4.44 -2.31
N VAL A 96 5.19 -5.22 -1.25
CA VAL A 96 4.44 -5.13 0.02
C VAL A 96 4.56 -3.73 0.63
N TYR A 97 5.78 -3.21 0.76
CA TYR A 97 6.03 -1.88 1.32
C TYR A 97 5.58 -0.76 0.38
N ARG A 98 5.65 -0.96 -0.94
CA ARG A 98 5.10 -0.01 -1.91
C ARG A 98 3.58 0.12 -1.77
N LEU A 99 2.89 -1.00 -1.61
CA LEU A 99 1.44 -1.03 -1.40
C LEU A 99 1.04 -0.44 -0.04
N GLU A 100 1.81 -0.72 1.01
CA GLU A 100 1.66 -0.10 2.33
C GLU A 100 1.82 1.42 2.24
N ALA A 101 2.89 1.91 1.61
CA ALA A 101 3.11 3.34 1.42
C ALA A 101 1.99 4.01 0.61
N TYR A 102 1.49 3.32 -0.42
CA TYR A 102 0.34 3.78 -1.20
C TYR A 102 -0.91 3.90 -0.32
N TYR A 103 -1.17 2.90 0.51
CA TYR A 103 -2.30 2.89 1.45
C TYR A 103 -2.19 4.04 2.45
N MET A 104 -1.03 4.19 3.08
CA MET A 104 -0.75 5.23 4.07
C MET A 104 -0.85 6.65 3.48
N THR A 105 -0.49 6.84 2.20
CA THR A 105 -0.72 8.11 1.50
C THR A 105 -2.21 8.47 1.48
N GLY A 106 -3.08 7.50 1.20
CA GLY A 106 -4.54 7.69 1.24
C GLY A 106 -5.05 8.00 2.65
N ILE A 107 -4.52 7.33 3.67
CA ILE A 107 -4.83 7.63 5.08
C ILE A 107 -4.41 9.06 5.45
N CYS A 108 -3.25 9.53 5.01
CA CYS A 108 -2.82 10.91 5.24
C CYS A 108 -3.80 11.92 4.62
N TYR A 109 -4.32 11.65 3.42
CA TYR A 109 -5.37 12.50 2.82
C TYR A 109 -6.65 12.54 3.66
N LEU A 110 -7.05 11.43 4.26
CA LEU A 110 -8.20 11.39 5.17
C LEU A 110 -7.94 12.17 6.46
N GLN A 111 -6.75 12.04 7.05
CA GLN A 111 -6.34 12.80 8.23
C GLN A 111 -6.32 14.32 7.96
N MET A 112 -6.01 14.73 6.73
CA MET A 112 -6.11 16.13 6.28
C MET A 112 -7.55 16.58 5.98
N ASN A 113 -8.57 15.74 6.24
CA ASN A 113 -9.96 15.95 5.86
C ASN A 113 -10.16 16.13 4.33
N ASN A 114 -9.18 15.71 3.52
CA ASN A 114 -9.20 15.86 2.07
C ASN A 114 -9.73 14.58 1.40
N ARG A 115 -11.02 14.32 1.63
CA ARG A 115 -11.72 13.12 1.13
C ARG A 115 -11.71 13.00 -0.39
N ALA A 116 -11.75 14.13 -1.12
CA ALA A 116 -11.71 14.12 -2.59
C ALA A 116 -10.40 13.55 -3.12
N ASN A 117 -9.26 13.99 -2.57
CA ASN A 117 -7.96 13.45 -2.93
C ASN A 117 -7.77 12.01 -2.46
N ALA A 118 -8.25 11.66 -1.26
CA ALA A 118 -8.23 10.28 -0.77
C ALA A 118 -8.96 9.34 -1.73
N MET A 119 -10.17 9.73 -2.18
CA MET A 119 -10.96 8.94 -3.12
C MET A 119 -10.30 8.81 -4.48
N ALA A 120 -9.74 9.90 -5.02
CA ALA A 120 -9.01 9.87 -6.28
C ALA A 120 -7.75 8.98 -6.20
N HIS A 121 -7.08 8.95 -5.04
CA HIS A 121 -5.91 8.13 -4.78
C HIS A 121 -6.29 6.65 -4.66
N PHE A 122 -7.27 6.30 -3.81
CA PHE A 122 -7.73 4.91 -3.67
C PHE A 122 -8.42 4.37 -4.93
N GLY A 123 -9.02 5.22 -5.76
CA GLY A 123 -9.56 4.82 -7.06
C GLY A 123 -8.50 4.30 -8.05
N LYS A 124 -7.21 4.54 -7.78
CA LYS A 124 -6.07 4.02 -8.55
C LYS A 124 -5.33 2.91 -7.79
N TRP A 125 -5.95 2.29 -6.79
CA TRP A 125 -5.34 1.24 -5.97
C TRP A 125 -4.75 0.10 -6.83
N PRO A 126 -3.43 -0.13 -6.80
CA PRO A 126 -2.80 -1.13 -7.67
C PRO A 126 -2.82 -2.54 -7.07
N GLY A 127 -3.03 -2.68 -5.76
CA GLY A 127 -2.81 -3.93 -5.05
C GLY A 127 -4.04 -4.83 -4.96
N GLN A 128 -4.59 -5.34 -6.07
CA GLN A 128 -5.84 -6.13 -6.06
C GLN A 128 -5.84 -7.31 -5.05
N ASN A 129 -4.70 -7.97 -4.84
CA ASN A 129 -4.55 -9.10 -3.91
C ASN A 129 -3.81 -8.72 -2.61
N SER A 130 -3.69 -7.43 -2.31
CA SER A 130 -3.05 -6.96 -1.09
C SER A 130 -3.90 -7.22 0.15
N GLN A 131 -3.24 -7.39 1.29
CA GLN A 131 -3.91 -7.40 2.60
C GLN A 131 -4.70 -6.11 2.90
N TYR A 132 -4.33 -5.00 2.26
CA TYR A 132 -5.00 -3.71 2.43
C TYR A 132 -6.26 -3.54 1.57
N THR A 133 -6.48 -4.40 0.57
CA THR A 133 -7.60 -4.27 -0.38
C THR A 133 -8.98 -4.20 0.27
N PRO A 134 -9.34 -5.09 1.22
CA PRO A 134 -10.65 -5.03 1.85
C PRO A 134 -10.89 -3.69 2.55
N GLU A 135 -9.84 -3.16 3.19
CA GLU A 135 -9.91 -1.90 3.93
C GLU A 135 -10.00 -0.70 3.00
N VAL A 136 -9.25 -0.69 1.90
CA VAL A 136 -9.35 0.35 0.86
C VAL A 136 -10.78 0.43 0.31
N PHE A 137 -11.39 -0.71 -0.02
CA PHE A 137 -12.77 -0.72 -0.52
C PHE A 137 -13.78 -0.28 0.54
N ARG A 138 -13.58 -0.68 1.80
CA ARG A 138 -14.41 -0.23 2.93
C ARG A 138 -14.37 1.29 3.06
N ILE A 139 -13.18 1.88 3.04
CA ILE A 139 -12.97 3.33 3.11
C ILE A 139 -13.63 4.05 1.93
N MET A 140 -13.45 3.56 0.71
CA MET A 140 -14.07 4.16 -0.48
C MET A 140 -15.61 4.13 -0.39
N ALA A 141 -16.17 3.02 0.09
CA ALA A 141 -17.62 2.89 0.29
C ALA A 141 -18.14 3.86 1.37
N GLU A 142 -17.38 4.06 2.45
CA GLU A 142 -17.68 5.02 3.51
C GLU A 142 -17.71 6.46 2.97
N ILE A 143 -16.65 6.87 2.26
CA ILE A 143 -16.57 8.21 1.63
C ILE A 143 -17.76 8.44 0.69
N HIS A 144 -18.12 7.45 -0.13
CA HIS A 144 -19.27 7.55 -1.02
C HIS A 144 -20.61 7.66 -0.29
N THR A 145 -20.77 6.95 0.83
CA THR A 145 -22.00 6.99 1.63
C THR A 145 -22.17 8.37 2.27
N GLU A 146 -21.09 8.91 2.84
CA GLU A 146 -21.06 10.27 3.38
C GLU A 146 -21.41 11.29 2.28
N GLN A 147 -20.77 11.24 1.11
CA GLN A 147 -21.04 12.17 0.00
C GLN A 147 -22.52 12.14 -0.43
N LYS A 148 -23.12 10.97 -0.59
CA LYS A 148 -24.54 10.84 -0.94
C LYS A 148 -25.47 11.34 0.17
N ALA A 149 -25.06 11.24 1.44
CA ALA A 149 -25.81 11.83 2.54
C ALA A 149 -25.75 13.37 2.50
N PHE A 150 -24.60 13.95 2.13
CA PHE A 150 -24.47 15.40 1.93
C PHE A 150 -25.27 15.91 0.74
N ASP A 151 -25.34 15.18 -0.37
CA ASP A 151 -26.16 15.55 -1.53
C ASP A 151 -27.66 15.61 -1.17
N LYS A 152 -28.11 14.68 -0.32
CA LYS A 152 -29.48 14.70 0.22
C LYS A 152 -29.72 15.87 1.18
N ALA A 153 -28.71 16.25 1.98
CA ALA A 153 -28.80 17.40 2.88
C ALA A 153 -28.77 18.75 2.14
N ARG A 154 -28.16 18.81 0.95
CA ARG A 154 -28.11 19.99 0.07
C ARG A 154 -29.35 20.18 -0.79
N ALA A 155 -30.27 19.20 -0.86
CA ALA A 155 -31.58 19.42 -1.45
C ALA A 155 -32.27 20.56 -0.69
N PRO A 156 -32.62 21.67 -1.36
CA PRO A 156 -32.93 22.91 -0.67
C PRO A 156 -34.13 22.69 0.24
N THR A 157 -33.93 22.95 1.53
CA THR A 157 -34.99 23.23 2.50
C THR A 157 -35.65 24.58 2.17
N SER A 158 -35.84 24.90 0.89
CA SER A 158 -36.65 26.01 0.39
C SER A 158 -38.12 25.59 0.40
N ARG A 159 -38.61 25.09 1.53
CA ARG A 159 -40.03 25.20 1.83
C ARG A 159 -40.13 26.35 2.82
N SER A 160 -40.07 27.56 2.27
CA SER A 160 -40.58 28.77 2.92
C SER A 160 -41.94 28.41 3.49
N VAL A 161 -41.99 28.16 4.80
CA VAL A 161 -43.23 28.11 5.56
C VAL A 161 -43.82 29.49 5.40
N ARG A 162 -44.78 29.65 4.48
CA ARG A 162 -45.65 30.82 4.50
C ARG A 162 -46.40 30.72 5.82
N CYS A 163 -45.96 31.48 6.81
CA CYS A 163 -46.77 31.72 8.00
C CYS A 163 -48.11 32.29 7.48
N PRO A 164 -49.25 31.60 7.70
CA PRO A 164 -50.54 32.19 7.40
C PRO A 164 -50.69 33.38 8.35
N THR A 165 -50.58 34.59 7.80
CA THR A 165 -50.96 35.80 8.50
C THR A 165 -52.41 35.66 8.94
N SER A 166 -52.61 35.72 10.25
CA SER A 166 -53.89 35.59 10.92
C SER A 166 -54.89 36.61 10.37
N PRO A 167 -56.17 36.25 10.15
CA PRO A 167 -57.19 37.23 9.84
C PRO A 167 -57.49 38.05 11.09
N SER A 168 -57.25 39.37 11.03
CA SER A 168 -57.71 40.31 12.05
C SER A 168 -59.24 40.40 11.97
N SER A 169 -59.92 39.88 12.99
CA SER A 169 -61.31 40.16 13.28
C SER A 169 -61.51 41.65 13.53
N GLY A 170 -62.58 42.20 12.96
CA GLY A 170 -62.87 43.63 12.93
C GLY A 170 -63.24 44.26 14.27
N SER A 171 -63.45 45.57 14.19
CA SER A 171 -64.52 46.33 14.85
C SER A 171 -64.72 47.62 14.05
#